data_AF-A0A841V3I6-F1
#
_entry.id   AF-A0A841V3I6-F1
#
_cell.length_a   1.000
_cell.length_b   1.000
_cell.length_c   1.000
_cell.angle_alpha   90.00
_cell.angle_beta   90.00
_cell.angle_gamma   90.00
#
_symmetry.space_group_name_H-M   'P 1'
#
loop_
_entity.id
_entity.type
_entity.pdbx_description
1 polymer ?
#
loop_
_entity_poly.entity_id
_entity_poly.type
_entity_poly.pdbx_seq_one_letter_code
_entity_poly.pdbx_strand_id
1 'polypeptide(L)'
;MKKLPLILSVGSVALLLVGCPTSDQANQSPPPSQETPTPSPSPPAAQPPAFSDAVQPATEPATPRVEGLIPATDPDQKRAEINRGRRDPFAPFPLQPNITITVEEKPPAGTPGATGPASVGNRPTPGQPIVKAPPPPPQPTEAEEVQVSGILRLPTTPMAIVKAPGEATERRVIPGSTLSNGLILVKAINTNPNNPYIVLKQYGRTITRRLGDGVPEPAAAPQASISYNIPESGE
;
A
#
# COMPACT_ATOMS: atom_id res chain seq x y z
N MET A 1 43.51 4.94 42.06
CA MET A 1 44.40 5.47 41.01
C MET A 1 45.70 4.68 41.02
N LYS A 2 45.92 3.81 40.04
CA LYS A 2 47.21 3.18 39.74
C LYS A 2 47.18 2.78 38.25
N LYS A 3 47.94 3.53 37.45
CA LYS A 3 48.18 3.31 36.01
C LYS A 3 49.50 2.54 35.89
N LEU A 4 49.60 1.58 34.96
CA LEU A 4 50.80 1.21 34.16
C LEU A 4 50.57 -0.15 33.44
N PRO A 5 51.33 -0.54 32.39
CA PRO A 5 51.50 0.13 31.10
C PRO A 5 51.20 -0.80 29.89
N LEU A 6 51.05 -0.15 28.74
CA LEU A 6 51.07 -0.66 27.36
C LEU A 6 52.37 -1.45 27.05
N ILE A 7 52.26 -2.69 26.54
CA ILE A 7 53.37 -3.41 25.89
C ILE A 7 53.01 -3.65 24.42
N LEU A 8 53.73 -2.95 23.55
CA LEU A 8 53.85 -3.23 22.12
C LEU A 8 54.65 -4.52 21.94
N SER A 9 54.13 -5.50 21.19
CA SER A 9 54.93 -6.62 20.69
C SER A 9 54.74 -6.74 19.18
N VAL A 10 55.73 -6.23 18.47
CA VAL A 10 56.03 -6.55 17.06
C VAL A 10 56.57 -7.98 17.03
N GLY A 11 56.01 -8.82 16.16
CA GLY A 11 56.48 -10.19 15.96
C GLY A 11 56.00 -10.74 14.63
N SER A 12 56.72 -10.41 13.56
CA SER A 12 56.60 -11.04 12.25
C SER A 12 56.88 -12.54 12.36
N VAL A 13 55.94 -13.37 11.91
CA VAL A 13 56.19 -14.77 11.57
C VAL A 13 55.87 -14.96 10.10
N ALA A 14 56.92 -15.07 9.30
CA ALA A 14 56.86 -15.60 7.95
C ALA A 14 57.33 -17.05 8.02
N LEU A 15 56.50 -18.01 7.57
CA LEU A 15 56.97 -19.32 7.15
C LEU A 15 56.18 -19.78 5.92
N LEU A 16 56.93 -20.14 4.91
CA LEU A 16 56.55 -20.46 3.55
C LEU A 16 56.53 -21.99 3.34
N LEU A 17 55.71 -22.43 2.36
CA LEU A 17 55.90 -23.55 1.42
C LEU A 17 55.27 -24.95 1.65
N VAL A 18 54.65 -25.39 0.54
CA VAL A 18 54.31 -26.76 0.05
C VAL A 18 53.16 -27.48 0.75
N GLY A 19 52.07 -27.94 0.14
CA GLY A 19 51.75 -28.24 -1.26
C GLY A 19 51.03 -29.60 -1.26
N CYS A 20 49.80 -29.68 -1.76
CA CYS A 20 49.09 -30.96 -1.96
C CYS A 20 49.66 -31.70 -3.18
N PRO A 21 49.96 -33.00 -3.05
CA PRO A 21 49.66 -33.90 -4.16
C PRO A 21 49.00 -35.19 -3.66
N THR A 22 47.84 -35.53 -4.21
CA THR A 22 47.68 -36.86 -4.82
C THR A 22 46.46 -36.85 -5.73
N SER A 23 46.69 -37.28 -6.96
CA SER A 23 45.69 -37.49 -8.01
C SER A 23 45.58 -38.99 -8.23
N ASP A 24 44.37 -39.53 -8.26
CA ASP A 24 43.99 -40.76 -8.97
C ASP A 24 42.50 -40.59 -9.35
N GLN A 25 42.23 -40.18 -10.60
CA GLN A 25 41.94 -41.07 -11.72
C GLN A 25 40.54 -41.70 -11.66
N ALA A 26 39.58 -41.11 -12.36
CA ALA A 26 39.00 -41.70 -13.58
C ALA A 26 37.77 -40.92 -14.08
N ASN A 27 37.84 -40.58 -15.38
CA ASN A 27 36.72 -40.56 -16.32
C ASN A 27 35.73 -39.38 -16.28
N GLN A 28 35.97 -38.35 -17.10
CA GLN A 28 35.18 -38.06 -18.32
C GLN A 28 35.65 -36.75 -18.99
N SER A 29 35.72 -36.78 -20.32
CA SER A 29 36.17 -35.68 -21.19
C SER A 29 35.33 -34.39 -21.06
N PRO A 30 35.92 -33.23 -21.38
CA PRO A 30 35.39 -31.90 -21.05
C PRO A 30 34.36 -31.37 -22.08
N PRO A 31 33.41 -30.50 -21.67
CA PRO A 31 32.76 -29.57 -22.60
C PRO A 31 33.75 -28.46 -23.03
N PRO A 32 33.57 -27.85 -24.22
CA PRO A 32 34.55 -26.97 -24.84
C PRO A 32 34.84 -25.71 -24.00
N SER A 33 36.13 -25.37 -23.91
CA SER A 33 36.63 -24.13 -23.34
C SER A 33 36.05 -22.92 -24.08
N GLN A 34 35.21 -22.14 -23.40
CA GLN A 34 35.05 -20.73 -23.75
C GLN A 34 36.17 -19.97 -23.04
N GLU A 35 37.01 -19.30 -23.82
CA GLU A 35 38.00 -18.36 -23.32
C GLU A 35 37.28 -17.28 -22.52
N THR A 36 37.57 -17.19 -21.23
CA THR A 36 37.16 -16.02 -20.45
C THR A 36 38.17 -14.92 -20.76
N PRO A 37 37.75 -13.78 -21.36
CA PRO A 37 38.66 -12.68 -21.61
C PRO A 37 39.16 -12.12 -20.27
N THR A 38 40.48 -12.08 -20.11
CA THR A 38 41.16 -11.32 -19.07
C THR A 38 40.66 -9.87 -19.08
N PRO A 39 40.22 -9.29 -17.95
CA PRO A 39 39.88 -7.88 -17.91
C PRO A 39 41.13 -7.05 -18.19
N SER A 40 41.10 -6.32 -19.29
CA SER A 40 42.09 -5.30 -19.66
C SER A 40 42.08 -4.18 -18.59
N PRO A 41 43.24 -3.65 -18.16
CA PRO A 41 43.25 -2.52 -17.22
C PRO A 41 42.57 -1.31 -17.88
N SER A 42 41.55 -0.77 -17.22
CA SER A 42 40.90 0.47 -17.67
C SER A 42 41.91 1.63 -17.64
N PRO A 43 41.95 2.50 -18.66
CA PRO A 43 42.76 3.71 -18.61
C PRO A 43 42.29 4.64 -17.48
N PRO A 44 43.16 5.51 -16.94
CA PRO A 44 42.80 6.44 -15.88
C PRO A 44 41.58 7.30 -16.29
N ALA A 45 40.61 7.41 -15.39
CA ALA A 45 39.46 8.28 -15.58
C ALA A 45 39.94 9.73 -15.80
N ALA A 46 39.56 10.32 -16.94
CA ALA A 46 39.76 11.74 -17.17
C ALA A 46 38.99 12.52 -16.09
N GLN A 47 39.67 13.45 -15.42
CA GLN A 47 39.00 14.35 -14.47
C GLN A 47 37.98 15.21 -15.21
N PRO A 48 36.77 15.41 -14.67
CA PRO A 48 35.82 16.35 -15.25
C PRO A 48 36.41 17.77 -15.19
N PRO A 49 36.09 18.65 -16.17
CA PRO A 49 36.55 20.03 -16.14
C PRO A 49 36.12 20.70 -14.84
N ALA A 50 37.06 21.34 -14.15
CA ALA A 50 36.78 22.12 -12.96
C ALA A 50 35.99 23.37 -13.35
N PHE A 51 34.73 23.45 -12.93
CA PHE A 51 33.92 24.68 -13.03
C PHE A 51 34.54 25.74 -12.10
N SER A 52 35.42 26.56 -12.65
CA SER A 52 36.17 27.58 -11.90
C SER A 52 35.53 28.97 -11.99
N ASP A 53 34.40 29.08 -12.68
CA ASP A 53 33.68 30.34 -12.79
C ASP A 53 32.74 30.52 -11.61
N ALA A 54 32.96 31.61 -10.86
CA ALA A 54 32.02 32.05 -9.84
C ALA A 54 30.66 32.28 -10.48
N VAL A 55 29.62 31.65 -9.93
CA VAL A 55 28.22 31.86 -10.36
C VAL A 55 27.90 33.34 -10.18
N GLN A 56 27.91 34.08 -11.29
CA GLN A 56 27.44 35.46 -11.29
C GLN A 56 25.94 35.45 -10.94
N PRO A 57 25.48 36.31 -10.02
CA PRO A 57 24.05 36.48 -9.81
C PRO A 57 23.44 36.94 -11.13
N ALA A 58 22.53 36.15 -11.67
CA ALA A 58 21.82 36.49 -12.89
C ALA A 58 21.06 37.80 -12.67
N THR A 59 21.35 38.81 -13.48
CA THR A 59 20.52 40.01 -13.60
C THR A 59 19.12 39.57 -14.02
N GLU A 60 18.12 39.99 -13.24
CA GLU A 60 16.71 39.65 -13.43
C GLU A 60 16.24 40.04 -14.85
N PRO A 61 15.79 39.09 -15.69
CA PRO A 61 15.29 39.40 -17.01
C PRO A 61 13.91 40.08 -16.89
N ALA A 62 13.77 41.29 -17.45
CA ALA A 62 12.45 41.88 -17.64
C ALA A 62 11.60 40.98 -18.56
N THR A 63 10.53 40.41 -18.02
CA THR A 63 9.67 39.47 -18.75
C THR A 63 8.98 40.19 -19.93
N PRO A 64 9.14 39.74 -21.18
CA PRO A 64 8.44 40.33 -22.33
C PRO A 64 6.94 40.07 -22.22
N ARG A 65 6.13 41.14 -22.28
CA ARG A 65 4.67 41.05 -22.26
C ARG A 65 4.18 40.76 -23.68
N VAL A 66 3.72 39.54 -23.92
CA VAL A 66 3.10 39.12 -25.19
C VAL A 66 1.61 39.42 -25.14
N GLU A 67 1.07 40.05 -26.17
CA GLU A 67 -0.34 40.43 -26.26
C GLU A 67 -1.24 39.18 -26.34
N GLY A 68 -2.27 39.13 -25.49
CA GLY A 68 -3.15 37.96 -25.34
C GLY A 68 -2.70 36.92 -24.32
N LEU A 69 -1.50 37.06 -23.72
CA LEU A 69 -1.06 36.20 -22.62
C LEU A 69 -1.18 36.88 -21.26
N ILE A 70 -1.63 36.12 -20.27
CA ILE A 70 -1.59 36.56 -18.87
C ILE A 70 -0.11 36.60 -18.47
N PRO A 71 0.40 37.74 -17.99
CA PRO A 71 1.79 37.85 -17.59
C PRO A 71 2.08 36.94 -16.40
N ALA A 72 3.32 36.46 -16.31
CA ALA A 72 3.79 35.73 -15.14
C ALA A 72 3.60 36.59 -13.88
N THR A 73 3.13 35.99 -12.80
CA THR A 73 3.02 36.67 -11.51
C THR A 73 4.41 36.89 -10.93
N ASP A 74 4.66 38.09 -10.40
CA ASP A 74 5.88 38.41 -9.66
C ASP A 74 6.04 37.43 -8.47
N PRO A 75 7.17 36.70 -8.39
CA PRO A 75 7.39 35.70 -7.36
C PRO A 75 7.47 36.30 -5.94
N ASP A 76 8.01 37.50 -5.79
CA ASP A 76 8.14 38.16 -4.49
C ASP A 76 6.82 38.79 -4.05
N GLN A 77 6.04 39.34 -4.99
CA GLN A 77 4.67 39.74 -4.72
C GLN A 77 3.82 38.54 -4.27
N LYS A 78 3.94 37.39 -4.95
CA LYS A 78 3.20 36.17 -4.60
C LYS A 78 3.64 35.61 -3.24
N ARG A 79 4.93 35.64 -2.91
CA ARG A 79 5.44 35.26 -1.59
C ARG A 79 4.89 36.14 -0.48
N ALA A 80 4.86 37.46 -0.68
CA ALA A 80 4.31 38.41 0.29
C ALA A 80 2.81 38.19 0.54
N GLU A 81 2.06 37.79 -0.48
CA GLU A 81 0.64 37.46 -0.37
C GLU A 81 0.40 36.15 0.39
N ILE A 82 1.15 35.08 0.08
CA ILE A 82 1.08 33.79 0.80
C ILE A 82 1.36 33.97 2.29
N ASN A 83 2.36 34.79 2.62
CA ASN A 83 2.75 35.05 4.01
C ASN A 83 1.76 35.97 4.76
N ARG A 84 0.83 36.61 4.06
CA ARG A 84 -0.22 37.46 4.66
C ARG A 84 -1.40 36.63 5.19
N GLY A 85 -1.55 35.38 4.74
CA GLY A 85 -2.64 34.48 5.05
C GLY A 85 -2.43 33.66 6.33
N ARG A 86 -3.56 33.33 6.98
CA ARG A 86 -3.76 32.51 8.19
C ARG A 86 -2.50 31.76 8.69
N ARG A 87 -2.12 32.02 9.96
CA ARG A 87 -0.96 31.41 10.64
C ARG A 87 -0.89 29.88 10.58
N ASP A 88 -2.01 29.21 10.30
CA ASP A 88 -2.08 27.77 10.15
C ASP A 88 -2.98 27.40 8.94
N PRO A 89 -2.41 26.83 7.86
CA PRO A 89 -3.16 26.40 6.69
C PRO A 89 -4.01 25.14 6.93
N PHE A 90 -3.85 24.46 8.06
CA PHE A 90 -4.60 23.24 8.42
C PHE A 90 -5.51 23.41 9.65
N ALA A 91 -5.51 24.57 10.31
CA ALA A 91 -6.40 24.76 11.45
C ALA A 91 -7.88 24.60 11.01
N PRO A 92 -8.74 23.98 11.82
CA PRO A 92 -10.15 23.83 11.49
C PRO A 92 -10.81 25.22 11.40
N PHE A 93 -11.68 25.41 10.40
CA PHE A 93 -12.53 26.60 10.35
C PHE A 93 -13.56 26.53 11.51
N PRO A 94 -13.72 27.58 12.32
CA PRO A 94 -14.76 27.59 13.34
C PRO A 94 -16.12 27.75 12.67
N LEU A 95 -16.80 26.63 12.39
CA LEU A 95 -18.20 26.63 11.98
C LEU A 95 -19.06 26.68 13.25
N GLN A 96 -19.91 27.70 13.36
CA GLN A 96 -20.94 27.77 14.40
C GLN A 96 -22.29 27.37 13.77
N PRO A 97 -22.72 26.10 13.90
CA PRO A 97 -24.03 25.71 13.41
C PRO A 97 -25.12 26.31 14.31
N ASN A 98 -26.04 27.09 13.74
CA ASN A 98 -27.24 27.54 14.42
C ASN A 98 -28.39 26.56 14.13
N ILE A 99 -28.81 25.80 15.14
CA ILE A 99 -29.82 24.74 15.00
C ILE A 99 -31.08 25.21 15.72
N THR A 100 -32.09 25.65 14.97
CA THR A 100 -33.41 25.99 15.52
C THR A 100 -34.30 24.77 15.42
N ILE A 101 -34.59 24.12 16.56
CA ILE A 101 -35.55 23.02 16.64
C ILE A 101 -36.91 23.61 17.02
N THR A 102 -37.82 23.70 16.06
CA THR A 102 -39.22 24.04 16.31
C THR A 102 -39.91 22.81 16.90
N VAL A 103 -40.16 22.82 18.20
CA VAL A 103 -41.00 21.82 18.88
C VAL A 103 -42.46 22.21 18.68
N GLU A 104 -43.21 21.39 17.97
CA GLU A 104 -44.66 21.51 17.82
C GLU A 104 -45.33 20.81 19.01
N GLU A 105 -45.92 21.59 19.92
CA GLU A 105 -46.61 21.15 21.13
C GLU A 105 -48.04 20.67 20.80
N LYS A 106 -48.38 19.43 21.17
CA LYS A 106 -49.75 18.88 21.08
C LYS A 106 -50.47 19.06 22.43
N PRO A 107 -51.70 19.62 22.47
CA PRO A 107 -52.34 20.00 23.73
C PRO A 107 -53.02 18.84 24.49
N PRO A 108 -53.27 18.98 25.81
CA PRO A 108 -53.77 17.94 26.70
C PRO A 108 -55.30 18.03 26.97
N ALA A 109 -55.97 16.89 27.18
CA ALA A 109 -57.25 16.72 27.93
C ALA A 109 -57.68 15.24 27.82
N GLY A 110 -58.21 14.53 28.84
CA GLY A 110 -58.53 14.87 30.21
C GLY A 110 -58.97 13.62 31.02
N THR A 111 -58.77 13.74 32.34
CA THR A 111 -59.59 13.33 33.53
C THR A 111 -60.24 11.92 33.67
N PRO A 112 -60.35 11.39 34.92
CA PRO A 112 -60.55 9.97 35.23
C PRO A 112 -61.99 9.62 35.70
N GLY A 113 -62.38 8.35 35.63
CA GLY A 113 -63.69 7.91 36.13
C GLY A 113 -63.88 6.41 36.33
N ALA A 114 -64.04 6.04 37.60
CA ALA A 114 -64.91 5.01 38.19
C ALA A 114 -64.59 3.50 38.05
N THR A 115 -64.45 2.90 39.23
CA THR A 115 -64.47 1.49 39.62
C THR A 115 -65.84 0.81 39.47
N GLY A 116 -65.84 -0.47 39.10
CA GLY A 116 -66.93 -1.44 39.30
C GLY A 116 -66.42 -2.88 39.11
N PRO A 117 -66.81 -3.88 39.94
CA PRO A 117 -66.24 -5.23 39.88
C PRO A 117 -67.09 -6.25 39.10
N ALA A 118 -66.35 -7.22 38.54
CA ALA A 118 -66.71 -8.60 38.13
C ALA A 118 -67.75 -8.84 37.01
N SER A 119 -67.33 -9.50 35.92
CA SER A 119 -67.69 -10.90 35.60
C SER A 119 -67.07 -11.35 34.27
N VAL A 120 -66.94 -12.67 34.13
CA VAL A 120 -66.21 -13.46 33.14
C VAL A 120 -66.67 -13.21 31.70
N GLY A 121 -65.71 -12.93 30.81
CA GLY A 121 -65.93 -12.89 29.36
C GLY A 121 -64.61 -13.10 28.62
N ASN A 122 -64.57 -14.09 27.74
CA ASN A 122 -63.45 -14.41 26.85
C ASN A 122 -62.82 -13.14 26.26
N ARG A 123 -61.59 -12.81 26.68
CA ARG A 123 -60.85 -11.67 26.17
C ARG A 123 -60.09 -12.11 24.91
N PRO A 124 -60.33 -11.48 23.74
CA PRO A 124 -59.39 -11.58 22.63
C PRO A 124 -58.07 -11.00 23.13
N THR A 125 -57.00 -11.80 23.14
CA THR A 125 -55.65 -11.33 23.42
C THR A 125 -55.33 -10.18 22.46
N PRO A 126 -54.96 -8.99 22.97
CA PRO A 126 -54.50 -7.90 22.12
C PRO A 126 -53.33 -8.40 21.28
N GLY A 127 -53.46 -8.31 19.96
CA GLY A 127 -52.38 -8.63 19.04
C GLY A 127 -51.14 -7.85 19.44
N GLN A 128 -50.05 -8.56 19.69
CA GLN A 128 -48.78 -7.93 20.02
C GLN A 128 -48.39 -7.00 18.85
N PRO A 129 -47.93 -5.77 19.13
CA PRO A 129 -47.47 -4.89 18.07
C PRO A 129 -46.36 -5.63 17.31
N ILE A 130 -46.53 -5.77 16.01
CA ILE A 130 -45.52 -6.36 15.13
C ILE A 130 -44.34 -5.39 15.12
N VAL A 131 -43.38 -5.62 16.00
CA VAL A 131 -42.11 -4.90 15.98
C VAL A 131 -41.38 -5.38 14.73
N LYS A 132 -41.33 -4.54 13.70
CA LYS A 132 -40.59 -4.83 12.48
C LYS A 132 -39.12 -5.04 12.88
N ALA A 133 -38.59 -6.24 12.60
CA ALA A 133 -37.21 -6.56 12.93
C ALA A 133 -36.25 -5.56 12.26
N PRO A 134 -35.14 -5.16 12.93
CA PRO A 134 -34.12 -4.31 12.33
C PRO A 134 -33.56 -4.92 11.04
N PRO A 135 -33.12 -4.08 10.07
CA PRO A 135 -32.48 -4.58 8.87
C PRO A 135 -31.18 -5.35 9.22
N PRO A 136 -30.81 -6.36 8.41
CA PRO A 136 -29.57 -7.09 8.62
C PRO A 136 -28.34 -6.17 8.50
N PRO A 137 -27.25 -6.46 9.21
CA PRO A 137 -26.03 -5.67 9.11
C PRO A 137 -25.43 -5.78 7.69
N PRO A 138 -24.72 -4.73 7.23
CA PRO A 138 -24.05 -4.76 5.93
C PRO A 138 -22.98 -5.88 5.88
N GLN A 139 -22.83 -6.47 4.70
CA GLN A 139 -21.85 -7.53 4.44
C GLN A 139 -20.53 -6.93 3.92
N PRO A 140 -19.38 -7.55 4.22
CA PRO A 140 -18.05 -7.05 3.83
C PRO A 140 -17.63 -7.55 2.44
N THR A 141 -18.53 -7.49 1.46
CA THR A 141 -18.35 -8.11 0.13
C THR A 141 -17.12 -7.58 -0.62
N GLU A 142 -16.84 -6.27 -0.55
CA GLU A 142 -15.67 -5.71 -1.23
C GLU A 142 -14.35 -6.20 -0.63
N ALA A 143 -14.28 -6.38 0.70
CA ALA A 143 -13.10 -6.94 1.35
C ALA A 143 -12.87 -8.41 0.98
N GLU A 144 -13.94 -9.15 0.65
CA GLU A 144 -13.86 -10.53 0.15
C GLU A 144 -13.38 -10.60 -1.30
N GLU A 145 -13.54 -9.53 -2.08
CA GLU A 145 -13.12 -9.46 -3.48
C GLU A 145 -11.70 -8.90 -3.67
N VAL A 146 -11.06 -8.40 -2.60
CA VAL A 146 -9.67 -7.90 -2.68
C VAL A 146 -8.75 -9.02 -3.16
N GLN A 147 -8.01 -8.74 -4.23
CA GLN A 147 -7.03 -9.65 -4.79
C GLN A 147 -5.66 -9.35 -4.18
N VAL A 148 -4.96 -10.38 -3.72
CA VAL A 148 -3.65 -10.24 -3.07
C VAL A 148 -2.60 -10.88 -3.95
N SER A 149 -1.91 -10.07 -4.77
CA SER A 149 -0.89 -10.56 -5.70
C SER A 149 0.48 -10.77 -5.02
N GLY A 150 0.73 -10.11 -3.89
CA GLY A 150 2.02 -10.20 -3.21
C GLY A 150 1.95 -9.90 -1.72
N ILE A 151 2.77 -10.59 -0.91
CA ILE A 151 3.02 -10.27 0.50
C ILE A 151 4.54 -10.31 0.72
N LEU A 152 5.11 -9.19 1.16
CA LEU A 152 6.53 -9.00 1.34
C LEU A 152 6.85 -8.77 2.81
N ARG A 153 7.86 -9.49 3.30
CA ARG A 153 8.49 -9.24 4.59
C ARG A 153 9.60 -8.21 4.41
N LEU A 154 9.38 -7.00 4.91
CA LEU A 154 10.43 -5.99 5.03
C LEU A 154 10.97 -5.96 6.46
N PRO A 155 12.18 -5.41 6.70
CA PRO A 155 12.78 -5.35 8.03
C PRO A 155 11.96 -4.55 9.05
N THR A 156 11.24 -3.52 8.59
CA THR A 156 10.53 -2.58 9.45
C THR A 156 9.03 -2.82 9.47
N THR A 157 8.39 -2.92 8.29
CA THR A 157 6.94 -3.00 8.17
C THR A 157 6.55 -4.00 7.08
N PRO A 158 5.69 -4.99 7.35
CA PRO A 158 5.22 -5.89 6.32
C PRO A 158 4.42 -5.12 5.26
N MET A 159 4.50 -5.58 4.01
CA MET A 159 3.86 -4.94 2.87
C MET A 159 3.07 -5.97 2.07
N ALA A 160 1.97 -5.55 1.46
CA ALA A 160 1.23 -6.35 0.50
C ALA A 160 1.03 -5.57 -0.81
N ILE A 161 0.87 -6.30 -1.91
CA ILE A 161 0.45 -5.78 -3.21
C ILE A 161 -0.96 -6.29 -3.42
N VAL A 162 -1.89 -5.37 -3.62
CA VAL A 162 -3.32 -5.67 -3.67
C VAL A 162 -4.02 -4.91 -4.79
N LYS A 163 -5.07 -5.53 -5.33
CA LYS A 163 -6.06 -4.92 -6.22
C LYS A 163 -7.40 -4.94 -5.49
N ALA A 164 -7.89 -3.79 -5.06
CA ALA A 164 -9.21 -3.73 -4.44
C ALA A 164 -10.33 -3.50 -5.48
N PRO A 165 -11.57 -3.91 -5.17
CA PRO A 165 -12.72 -3.56 -5.99
C PRO A 165 -12.87 -2.04 -6.14
N GLY A 166 -13.25 -1.62 -7.35
CA GLY A 166 -13.40 -0.20 -7.70
C GLY A 166 -12.09 0.54 -7.95
N GLU A 167 -10.93 -0.12 -7.84
CA GLU A 167 -9.62 0.49 -8.07
C GLU A 167 -9.08 0.14 -9.45
N ALA A 168 -8.57 1.12 -10.20
CA ALA A 168 -8.09 0.91 -11.56
C ALA A 168 -6.74 0.16 -11.63
N THR A 169 -5.92 0.23 -10.58
CA THR A 169 -4.57 -0.36 -10.55
C THR A 169 -4.31 -1.12 -9.27
N GLU A 170 -3.34 -2.04 -9.32
CA GLU A 170 -2.79 -2.64 -8.10
C GLU A 170 -1.93 -1.63 -7.35
N ARG A 171 -1.84 -1.75 -6.03
CA ARG A 171 -0.98 -0.89 -5.22
C ARG A 171 -0.37 -1.60 -4.03
N ARG A 172 0.66 -0.97 -3.48
CA ARG A 172 1.34 -1.40 -2.25
C ARG A 172 0.62 -0.85 -1.03
N VAL A 173 0.43 -1.70 -0.02
CA VAL A 173 -0.20 -1.34 1.25
C VAL A 173 0.57 -1.88 2.45
N ILE A 174 0.38 -1.22 3.58
CA ILE A 174 0.91 -1.59 4.90
C ILE A 174 -0.26 -1.64 5.91
N PRO A 175 -0.07 -2.16 7.13
CA PRO A 175 -1.09 -2.04 8.17
C PRO A 175 -1.47 -0.56 8.40
N GLY A 176 -2.78 -0.30 8.47
CA GLY A 176 -3.35 1.05 8.55
C GLY A 176 -3.72 1.67 7.20
N SER A 177 -3.26 1.13 6.07
CA SER A 177 -3.70 1.58 4.74
C SER A 177 -5.19 1.36 4.53
N THR A 178 -5.82 2.22 3.72
CA THR A 178 -7.21 2.10 3.31
C THR A 178 -7.34 1.75 1.83
N LEU A 179 -8.32 0.93 1.49
CA LEU A 179 -8.68 0.51 0.12
C LEU A 179 -10.12 0.89 -0.20
N SER A 180 -10.51 0.79 -1.47
CA SER A 180 -11.86 1.02 -1.99
C SER A 180 -12.43 2.36 -1.48
N ASN A 181 -11.70 3.45 -1.75
CA ASN A 181 -12.06 4.82 -1.34
C ASN A 181 -12.30 5.00 0.17
N GLY A 182 -11.63 4.21 1.02
CA GLY A 182 -11.71 4.32 2.48
C GLY A 182 -12.64 3.30 3.15
N LEU A 183 -13.35 2.48 2.37
CA LEU A 183 -14.31 1.50 2.89
C LEU A 183 -13.64 0.31 3.60
N ILE A 184 -12.43 -0.04 3.18
CA ILE A 184 -11.69 -1.19 3.70
C ILE A 184 -10.43 -0.69 4.40
N LEU A 185 -10.18 -1.17 5.62
CA LEU A 185 -8.95 -0.93 6.37
C LEU A 185 -8.08 -2.19 6.39
N VAL A 186 -6.80 -2.04 6.05
CA VAL A 186 -5.79 -3.08 6.28
C VAL A 186 -5.46 -3.10 7.77
N LYS A 187 -5.92 -4.13 8.49
CA LYS A 187 -5.71 -4.26 9.94
C LYS A 187 -4.35 -4.87 10.26
N ALA A 188 -3.92 -5.88 9.51
CA ALA A 188 -2.64 -6.56 9.73
C ALA A 188 -2.18 -7.27 8.44
N ILE A 189 -0.89 -7.57 8.38
CA ILE A 189 -0.27 -8.39 7.33
C ILE A 189 0.58 -9.46 8.03
N ASN A 190 0.24 -10.72 7.82
CA ASN A 190 0.99 -11.86 8.31
C ASN A 190 1.91 -12.38 7.20
N THR A 191 3.21 -12.41 7.49
CA THR A 191 4.26 -12.80 6.54
C THR A 191 4.82 -14.19 6.82
N ASN A 192 4.06 -15.06 7.52
CA ASN A 192 4.45 -16.45 7.74
C ASN A 192 4.78 -17.12 6.38
N PRO A 193 5.98 -17.68 6.21
CA PRO A 193 6.42 -18.19 4.91
C PRO A 193 5.54 -19.32 4.36
N ASN A 194 4.90 -20.10 5.24
CA ASN A 194 4.09 -21.24 4.84
C ASN A 194 2.66 -20.84 4.47
N ASN A 195 2.17 -19.72 4.99
CA ASN A 195 0.79 -19.28 4.78
C ASN A 195 0.67 -17.77 5.03
N PRO A 196 1.15 -16.92 4.10
CA PRO A 196 1.05 -15.48 4.25
C PRO A 196 -0.39 -15.01 3.92
N TYR A 197 -0.88 -14.05 4.70
CA TYR A 197 -2.23 -13.50 4.53
C TYR A 197 -2.32 -12.06 5.03
N ILE A 198 -3.33 -11.33 4.57
CA ILE A 198 -3.69 -10.00 5.05
C ILE A 198 -5.02 -10.06 5.78
N VAL A 199 -5.17 -9.18 6.77
CA VAL A 199 -6.40 -9.01 7.54
C VAL A 199 -7.01 -7.67 7.18
N LEU A 200 -8.20 -7.70 6.61
CA LEU A 200 -8.99 -6.55 6.18
C LEU A 200 -10.15 -6.31 7.13
N LYS A 201 -10.58 -5.06 7.26
CA LYS A 201 -11.75 -4.68 8.05
C LYS A 201 -12.68 -3.81 7.22
N GLN A 202 -13.93 -4.24 7.08
CA GLN A 202 -15.00 -3.50 6.42
C GLN A 202 -16.27 -3.58 7.26
N TYR A 203 -16.94 -2.45 7.49
CA TYR A 203 -18.14 -2.34 8.34
C TYR A 203 -17.99 -3.03 9.72
N GLY A 204 -16.80 -2.96 10.32
CA GLY A 204 -16.50 -3.59 11.60
C GLY A 204 -16.25 -5.11 11.56
N ARG A 205 -16.51 -5.78 10.44
CA ARG A 205 -16.19 -7.20 10.22
C ARG A 205 -14.76 -7.36 9.71
N THR A 206 -14.11 -8.45 10.11
CA THR A 206 -12.73 -8.76 9.74
C THR A 206 -12.70 -9.90 8.73
N ILE A 207 -12.03 -9.69 7.60
CA ILE A 207 -11.86 -10.65 6.50
C ILE A 207 -10.39 -11.00 6.36
N THR A 208 -10.09 -12.27 6.09
CA THR A 208 -8.71 -12.74 5.85
C THR A 208 -8.58 -13.12 4.39
N ARG A 209 -7.54 -12.60 3.72
CA ARG A 209 -7.20 -12.91 2.33
C ARG A 209 -5.78 -13.44 2.25
N ARG A 210 -5.60 -14.61 1.64
CA ARG A 210 -4.31 -15.27 1.44
C ARG A 210 -3.63 -14.70 0.20
N LEU A 211 -2.32 -14.90 0.13
CA LEU A 211 -1.57 -14.66 -1.11
C LEU A 211 -2.15 -15.51 -2.25
N GLY A 212 -2.46 -14.87 -3.37
CA GLY A 212 -3.07 -15.49 -4.55
C GLY A 212 -4.61 -15.46 -4.56
N ASP A 213 -5.26 -15.17 -3.43
CA ASP A 213 -6.72 -15.07 -3.40
C ASP A 213 -7.21 -13.95 -4.32
N GLY A 214 -8.26 -14.23 -5.09
CA GLY A 214 -8.89 -13.26 -5.99
C GLY A 214 -8.11 -12.98 -7.28
N VAL A 215 -6.89 -13.50 -7.44
CA VAL A 215 -6.22 -13.50 -8.74
C VAL A 215 -6.95 -14.51 -9.62
N PRO A 216 -7.53 -14.12 -10.77
CA PRO A 216 -8.17 -15.07 -11.66
C PRO A 216 -7.14 -16.12 -12.07
N GLU A 217 -7.43 -17.39 -11.82
CA GLU A 217 -6.68 -18.49 -12.40
C GLU A 217 -6.62 -18.27 -13.91
N PRO A 218 -5.44 -18.29 -14.55
CA PRO A 218 -5.35 -18.08 -15.99
C PRO A 218 -6.31 -19.06 -16.65
N ALA A 219 -7.36 -18.52 -17.28
CA ALA A 219 -8.34 -19.31 -17.99
C ALA A 219 -7.54 -20.29 -18.85
N ALA A 220 -7.79 -21.60 -18.66
CA ALA A 220 -7.14 -22.64 -19.41
C ALA A 220 -7.13 -22.20 -20.87
N ALA A 221 -5.92 -21.88 -21.39
CA ALA A 221 -5.80 -21.43 -22.76
C ALA A 221 -6.52 -22.48 -23.61
N PRO A 222 -7.37 -22.10 -24.58
CA PRO A 222 -7.92 -23.07 -25.50
C PRO A 222 -6.71 -23.84 -26.05
N GLN A 223 -6.62 -25.13 -25.71
CA GLN A 223 -5.64 -26.01 -26.29
C GLN A 223 -6.01 -26.03 -27.77
N ALA A 224 -5.38 -25.16 -28.55
CA ALA A 224 -5.44 -25.23 -29.98
C ALA A 224 -4.74 -26.54 -30.35
N SER A 225 -5.53 -27.60 -30.50
CA SER A 225 -5.11 -28.81 -31.16
C SER A 225 -4.82 -28.43 -32.60
N ILE A 226 -3.57 -28.08 -32.87
CA ILE A 226 -3.06 -27.95 -34.24
C ILE A 226 -3.03 -29.37 -34.81
N SER A 227 -4.11 -29.74 -35.52
CA SER A 227 -4.13 -30.93 -36.35
C SER A 227 -3.29 -30.64 -37.60
N TYR A 228 -2.07 -31.17 -37.64
CA TYR A 228 -1.29 -31.18 -38.87
C TYR A 228 -1.90 -32.18 -39.85
N ASN A 229 -2.68 -31.67 -40.82
CA ASN A 229 -2.98 -32.42 -42.04
C ASN A 229 -1.73 -32.40 -42.91
N ILE A 230 -0.92 -33.45 -42.82
CA ILE A 230 0.16 -33.69 -43.77
C ILE A 230 -0.50 -34.28 -45.03
N PRO A 231 -0.50 -33.59 -46.19
CA PRO A 231 -0.92 -34.22 -47.43
C PRO A 231 0.12 -35.27 -47.82
N GLU A 232 -0.28 -36.53 -47.77
CA GLU A 232 0.42 -37.66 -48.39
C GLU A 232 0.52 -37.37 -49.90
N SER A 233 1.69 -36.92 -50.35
CA SER A 233 2.00 -36.80 -51.77
C SER A 233 2.17 -38.21 -52.32
N GLY A 234 1.23 -38.62 -53.16
CA GLY A 234 1.27 -39.91 -53.86
C GLY A 234 2.51 -40.07 -54.75
N GLU A 235 2.97 -41.32 -54.82
CA GLU A 235 3.72 -41.89 -55.94
C GLU A 235 2.79 -42.81 -56.75
#